data_AF-A0A2N5FP71-F1
#
_entry.id   AF-A0A2N5FP71-F1
#
_cell.length_a   1.000
_cell.length_b   1.000
_cell.length_c   1.000
_cell.angle_alpha   90.00
_cell.angle_beta   90.00
_cell.angle_gamma   90.00
#
_symmetry.space_group_name_H-M   'P 1'
#
loop_
_entity.id
_entity.type
_entity.pdbx_description
1 polymer ?
#
loop_
_entity_poly.entity_id
_entity_poly.type
_entity_poly.pdbx_seq_one_letter_code
_entity_poly.pdbx_strand_id
1 'polypeptide(L)'
;MDKKVREIGFLNLIELVTNGDGDTAEGLVMLGCGGDLNDWVDGVSEELHSAGVTNTNDPRILWGNIYKTITKDQRIDLIFMFNKDFKETFNVSKLAIWRINWGGASWLSDYLRNFASDHEDDEMSGGELDVHIR
;
A
#
# COMPACT_ATOMS: atom_id res chain seq x y z
N MET A 1 -9.43 6.69 -17.32
CA MET A 1 -9.68 5.36 -16.73
C MET A 1 -10.44 5.61 -15.43
N ASP A 2 -11.59 4.98 -15.23
CA ASP A 2 -12.38 5.17 -14.02
C ASP A 2 -11.58 4.76 -12.77
N LYS A 3 -11.73 5.56 -11.70
CA LYS A 3 -11.11 5.40 -10.39
C LYS A 3 -11.65 4.16 -9.68
N LYS A 4 -11.40 2.97 -10.20
CA LYS A 4 -11.98 1.76 -9.64
C LYS A 4 -11.01 1.11 -8.67
N VAL A 5 -11.24 1.36 -7.39
CA VAL A 5 -10.68 0.52 -6.32
C VAL A 5 -11.16 -0.91 -6.55
N ARG A 6 -10.23 -1.85 -6.70
CA ARG A 6 -10.53 -3.26 -6.92
C ARG A 6 -10.21 -4.08 -5.68
N GLU A 7 -11.06 -5.02 -5.34
CA GLU A 7 -10.72 -5.96 -4.28
C GLU A 7 -9.66 -6.95 -4.77
N ILE A 8 -8.71 -7.28 -3.89
CA ILE A 8 -7.70 -8.30 -4.11
C ILE A 8 -7.50 -9.10 -2.82
N GLY A 9 -7.50 -10.43 -2.92
CA GLY A 9 -7.13 -11.29 -1.80
C GLY A 9 -5.63 -11.23 -1.54
N PHE A 10 -5.21 -11.43 -0.29
CA PHE A 10 -3.82 -11.27 0.11
C PHE A 10 -2.82 -12.14 -0.67
N LEU A 11 -3.16 -13.42 -0.94
CA LEU A 11 -2.31 -14.30 -1.76
C LEU A 11 -2.16 -13.78 -3.20
N ASN A 12 -3.25 -13.31 -3.81
CA ASN A 12 -3.20 -12.71 -5.16
C ASN A 12 -2.39 -11.40 -5.17
N LEU A 13 -2.39 -10.65 -4.06
CA LEU A 13 -1.55 -9.46 -3.91
C LEU A 13 -0.07 -9.85 -3.83
N ILE A 14 0.28 -10.90 -3.09
CA ILE A 14 1.64 -11.45 -3.07
C ILE A 14 2.06 -11.87 -4.48
N GLU A 15 1.25 -12.67 -5.18
CA GLU A 15 1.53 -13.12 -6.55
C GLU A 15 1.70 -11.96 -7.52
N LEU A 16 0.87 -10.92 -7.40
CA LEU A 16 0.97 -9.71 -8.22
C LEU A 16 2.32 -9.00 -8.03
N VAL A 17 2.79 -8.90 -6.79
CA VAL A 17 4.03 -8.21 -6.43
C VAL A 17 5.27 -9.03 -6.78
N THR A 18 5.21 -10.36 -6.62
CA THR A 18 6.34 -11.27 -6.87
C THR A 18 6.54 -11.60 -8.35
N ASN A 19 5.47 -11.67 -9.14
CA ASN A 19 5.54 -11.99 -10.57
C ASN A 19 5.69 -10.76 -11.48
N GLY A 20 5.83 -9.55 -10.92
CA GLY A 20 6.10 -8.34 -11.69
C GLY A 20 7.48 -8.38 -12.36
N ASP A 21 7.57 -7.95 -13.62
CA ASP A 21 8.80 -7.91 -14.41
C ASP A 21 9.90 -7.06 -13.71
N GLY A 22 10.86 -7.73 -13.06
CA GLY A 22 12.23 -7.26 -12.82
C GLY A 22 12.45 -6.17 -11.75
N ASP A 23 11.48 -5.30 -11.50
CA ASP A 23 11.43 -4.39 -10.36
C ASP A 23 10.23 -4.80 -9.50
N THR A 24 10.46 -5.19 -8.24
CA THR A 24 9.39 -5.54 -7.31
C THR A 24 8.33 -4.45 -7.32
N ALA A 25 7.10 -4.80 -7.67
CA ALA A 25 6.02 -3.83 -7.74
C ALA A 25 5.80 -3.23 -6.35
N GLU A 26 6.13 -1.96 -6.18
CA GLU A 26 6.09 -1.26 -4.91
C GLU A 26 4.89 -0.30 -4.85
N GLY A 27 4.48 0.05 -3.64
CA GLY A 27 3.34 0.93 -3.42
C GLY A 27 3.27 1.48 -2.01
N LEU A 28 2.23 2.26 -1.79
CA LEU A 28 1.85 2.77 -0.48
C LEU A 28 0.59 2.05 -0.02
N VAL A 29 0.58 1.56 1.22
CA VAL A 29 -0.60 0.94 1.83
C VAL A 29 -1.12 1.84 2.95
N MET A 30 -2.40 2.17 2.89
CA MET A 30 -3.12 2.94 3.91
C MET A 30 -3.95 1.97 4.76
N LEU A 31 -3.69 1.93 6.05
CA LEU A 31 -4.30 0.98 6.97
C LEU A 31 -5.65 1.50 7.50
N GLY A 32 -6.68 0.67 7.54
CA GLY A 32 -7.95 0.97 8.19
C GLY A 32 -8.80 2.04 7.49
N CYS A 33 -9.02 1.89 6.18
CA CYS A 33 -9.81 2.80 5.36
C CYS A 33 -11.31 2.44 5.39
N GLY A 34 -12.11 3.19 6.16
CA GLY A 34 -13.58 3.07 6.18
C GLY A 34 -14.29 4.08 5.26
N GLY A 35 -15.62 4.01 5.17
CA GLY A 35 -16.42 4.95 4.38
C GLY A 35 -16.28 4.78 2.86
N ASP A 36 -16.39 5.86 2.10
CA ASP A 36 -16.17 5.83 0.65
C ASP A 36 -14.66 5.78 0.35
N LEU A 37 -14.24 4.70 -0.31
CA LEU A 37 -12.82 4.50 -0.64
C LEU A 37 -12.31 5.49 -1.69
N ASN A 38 -13.18 6.12 -2.48
CA ASN A 38 -12.76 7.15 -3.41
C ASN A 38 -12.38 8.45 -2.69
N ASP A 39 -13.00 8.76 -1.55
CA ASP A 39 -12.63 9.90 -0.72
C ASP A 39 -11.21 9.72 -0.17
N TRP A 40 -10.82 8.49 0.17
CA TRP A 40 -9.43 8.18 0.53
C TRP A 40 -8.47 8.35 -0.63
N VAL A 41 -8.84 7.88 -1.83
CA VAL A 41 -8.00 8.04 -3.02
C VAL A 41 -7.74 9.51 -3.31
N ASP A 42 -8.79 10.33 -3.32
CA ASP A 42 -8.68 11.76 -3.58
C ASP A 42 -7.95 12.49 -2.43
N GLY A 43 -8.28 12.16 -1.17
CA GLY A 43 -7.66 12.76 0.02
C GLY A 43 -6.16 12.48 0.15
N VAL A 44 -5.73 11.23 -0.06
CA VAL A 44 -4.29 10.88 -0.02
C VAL A 44 -3.54 11.58 -1.16
N SER A 45 -4.15 11.66 -2.35
CA SER A 45 -3.52 12.30 -3.50
C SER A 45 -3.35 13.81 -3.29
N GLU A 46 -4.35 14.47 -2.70
CA GLU A 46 -4.28 15.88 -2.32
C GLU A 46 -3.28 16.14 -1.20
N GLU A 47 -3.25 15.28 -0.17
CA GLU A 47 -2.35 15.42 0.98
C GLU A 47 -0.88 15.30 0.55
N LEU A 48 -0.55 14.31 -0.29
CA LEU A 48 0.80 14.14 -0.82
C LEU A 48 1.25 15.33 -1.66
N HIS A 49 0.35 15.89 -2.47
CA HIS A 49 0.61 17.11 -3.23
C HIS A 49 0.83 18.31 -2.31
N SER A 50 -0.05 18.51 -1.32
CA SER A 50 0.03 19.61 -0.35
C SER A 50 1.29 19.55 0.51
N ALA A 51 1.74 18.35 0.87
CA ALA A 51 3.02 18.12 1.55
C ALA A 51 4.26 18.30 0.62
N GLY A 52 4.03 18.58 -0.67
CA GLY A 52 5.06 18.71 -1.69
C GLY A 52 5.82 17.41 -1.94
N VAL A 53 5.19 16.26 -1.64
CA VAL A 53 5.69 14.92 -1.96
C VAL A 53 5.53 14.65 -3.45
N THR A 54 4.44 15.11 -4.06
CA THR A 54 4.18 14.98 -5.49
C THR A 54 4.07 16.36 -6.15
N ASN A 55 4.26 16.42 -7.47
CA ASN A 55 4.08 17.64 -8.27
C ASN A 55 2.65 17.81 -8.83
N THR A 56 1.78 16.84 -8.55
CA THR A 56 0.36 16.81 -8.94
C THR A 56 -0.45 16.06 -7.89
N ASN A 57 -1.73 16.39 -7.77
CA ASN A 57 -2.72 15.68 -6.99
C ASN A 57 -3.58 14.72 -7.83
N ASP A 58 -3.32 14.58 -9.14
CA ASP A 58 -4.16 13.74 -10.02
C ASP A 58 -3.92 12.24 -9.76
N PRO A 59 -4.90 11.52 -9.17
CA PRO A 59 -4.71 10.11 -8.82
C PRO A 59 -4.41 9.21 -10.02
N ARG A 60 -4.81 9.62 -11.24
CA ARG A 60 -4.58 8.86 -12.48
C ARG A 60 -3.12 8.90 -12.93
N ILE A 61 -2.39 9.93 -12.50
CA ILE A 61 -0.96 10.09 -12.76
C ILE A 61 -0.17 9.42 -11.64
N LEU A 62 -0.60 9.62 -10.39
CA LEU A 62 0.10 9.09 -9.22
C LEU A 62 0.07 7.56 -9.14
N TRP A 63 -1.06 6.94 -9.48
CA TRP A 63 -1.33 5.53 -9.19
C TRP A 63 -1.52 4.71 -10.46
N GLY A 64 -0.88 3.54 -10.53
CA GLY A 64 -1.09 2.60 -11.62
C GLY A 64 -2.34 1.75 -11.42
N ASN A 65 -2.47 1.17 -10.24
CA ASN A 65 -3.64 0.43 -9.82
C ASN A 65 -3.92 0.74 -8.34
N ILE A 66 -5.21 0.75 -7.99
CA ILE A 66 -5.63 0.91 -6.60
C ILE A 66 -6.43 -0.33 -6.22
N TYR A 67 -6.00 -0.97 -5.14
CA TYR A 67 -6.66 -2.14 -4.60
C TYR A 67 -7.15 -1.89 -3.18
N LYS A 68 -8.11 -2.71 -2.75
CA LYS A 68 -8.44 -2.91 -1.35
C LYS A 68 -8.21 -4.37 -1.00
N THR A 69 -7.69 -4.63 0.19
CA THR A 69 -7.71 -5.96 0.81
C THR A 69 -8.48 -5.89 2.11
N ILE A 70 -9.04 -7.01 2.55
CA ILE A 70 -9.84 -7.13 3.75
C ILE A 70 -9.18 -8.18 4.63
N THR A 71 -8.79 -7.79 5.85
CA THR A 71 -8.20 -8.67 6.86
C THR A 71 -9.26 -9.57 7.50
N LYS A 72 -8.82 -10.56 8.27
CA LYS A 72 -9.71 -11.47 9.04
C LYS A 72 -10.60 -10.73 10.06
N ASP A 73 -10.13 -9.60 10.59
CA ASP A 73 -10.88 -8.74 11.52
C ASP A 73 -11.72 -7.66 10.81
N GLN A 74 -11.91 -7.78 9.49
CA GLN A 74 -12.70 -6.87 8.65
C GLN A 74 -12.10 -5.45 8.49
N ARG A 75 -10.84 -5.23 8.86
CA ARG A 75 -10.11 -4.01 8.48
C ARG A 75 -9.93 -3.97 6.97
N ILE A 76 -10.20 -2.82 6.37
CA ILE A 76 -9.99 -2.59 4.94
C ILE A 76 -8.70 -1.78 4.80
N ASP A 77 -7.74 -2.31 4.05
CA ASP A 77 -6.49 -1.60 3.75
C ASP A 77 -6.44 -1.26 2.25
N LEU A 78 -6.10 -0.02 1.92
CA LEU A 78 -6.00 0.45 0.54
C LEU A 78 -4.55 0.38 0.06
N ILE A 79 -4.35 -0.22 -1.10
CA ILE A 79 -3.04 -0.37 -1.75
C ILE A 79 -2.98 0.52 -2.98
N PHE A 80 -2.09 1.51 -2.94
CA PHE A 80 -1.78 2.42 -4.03
C PHE A 80 -0.50 1.94 -4.73
N MET A 81 -0.65 1.25 -5.86
CA MET A 81 0.49 0.79 -6.66
C MET A 81 1.14 1.98 -7.36
N PHE A 82 2.46 2.12 -7.23
CA PHE A 82 3.19 3.14 -7.98
C PHE A 82 3.20 2.83 -9.49
N ASN A 83 3.13 3.88 -10.31
CA ASN A 83 3.40 3.76 -11.74
C ASN A 83 4.89 3.48 -12.01
N LYS A 84 5.21 2.92 -13.17
CA LYS A 84 6.62 2.64 -13.56
C LYS A 84 7.50 3.90 -13.50
N ASP A 85 6.92 5.04 -13.85
CA ASP A 85 7.61 6.34 -13.88
C ASP A 85 7.41 7.17 -12.59
N PHE A 86 7.07 6.53 -11.46
CA PHE A 86 6.73 7.26 -10.23
C PHE A 86 7.83 8.21 -9.76
N LYS A 87 9.10 7.88 -10.01
CA LYS A 87 10.25 8.72 -9.61
C LYS A 87 10.26 10.09 -10.28
N GLU A 88 9.57 10.26 -11.41
CA GLU A 88 9.41 11.56 -12.08
C GLU A 88 8.35 12.43 -11.39
N THR A 89 7.42 11.80 -10.67
CA THR A 89 6.26 12.46 -10.08
C THR A 89 6.40 12.63 -8.56
N PHE A 90 7.15 11.74 -7.90
CA PHE A 90 7.32 11.68 -6.44
C PHE A 90 8.72 12.08 -5.99
N ASN A 91 8.78 12.92 -4.96
CA ASN A 91 9.96 13.09 -4.14
C ASN A 91 10.01 11.97 -3.08
N VAL A 92 10.81 10.93 -3.35
CA VAL A 92 10.91 9.72 -2.50
C VAL A 92 11.35 10.04 -1.08
N SER A 93 12.28 10.99 -0.89
CA SER A 93 12.75 11.37 0.44
C SER A 93 11.66 12.02 1.27
N LYS A 94 10.84 12.89 0.66
CA LYS A 94 9.67 13.48 1.33
C LYS A 94 8.59 12.43 1.59
N LEU A 95 8.35 11.52 0.64
CA LEU A 95 7.39 10.43 0.83
C LEU A 95 7.75 9.56 2.03
N ALA A 96 9.04 9.22 2.19
CA ALA A 96 9.51 8.43 3.32
C ALA A 96 9.23 9.11 4.68
N ILE A 97 9.47 10.43 4.77
CA ILE A 97 9.17 11.21 5.99
C ILE A 97 7.66 11.35 6.20
N TRP A 98 6.91 11.63 5.14
CA TRP A 98 5.45 11.72 5.18
C TRP A 98 4.83 10.42 5.72
N ARG A 99 5.27 9.27 5.21
CA ARG A 99 4.79 7.95 5.64
C ARG A 99 5.01 7.73 7.14
N ILE A 100 6.19 8.09 7.65
CA ILE A 100 6.52 7.97 9.08
C ILE A 100 5.59 8.86 9.92
N ASN A 101 5.36 10.10 9.48
CA ASN A 101 4.50 11.04 10.21
C ASN A 101 3.02 10.67 10.16
N TRP A 102 2.55 10.08 9.06
CA TRP A 102 1.17 9.64 8.92
C TRP A 102 0.79 8.55 9.92
N GLY A 103 1.74 7.66 10.27
CA GLY A 103 1.58 6.63 11.31
C GLY A 103 0.68 5.44 10.94
N GLY A 104 -0.29 5.62 10.04
CA GLY A 104 -1.18 4.58 9.52
C GLY A 104 -0.86 4.12 8.09
N ALA A 105 0.41 4.22 7.67
CA ALA A 105 0.84 3.90 6.31
C ALA A 105 2.05 2.97 6.29
N SER A 106 2.12 2.07 5.31
CA SER A 106 3.21 1.12 5.10
C SER A 106 3.69 1.15 3.65
N TRP A 107 4.96 0.80 3.43
CA TRP A 107 5.37 0.34 2.10
C TRP A 107 4.67 -0.98 1.80
N LEU A 108 4.38 -1.26 0.53
CA LEU A 108 3.70 -2.50 0.15
C LEU A 108 4.58 -3.72 0.47
N SER A 109 5.88 -3.65 0.19
CA SER A 109 6.81 -4.73 0.54
C SER A 109 6.89 -5.02 2.05
N ASP A 110 6.82 -3.98 2.88
CA ASP A 110 6.74 -4.13 4.33
C ASP A 110 5.37 -4.62 4.78
N TYR A 111 4.30 -4.18 4.10
CA TYR A 111 2.94 -4.60 4.41
C TYR A 111 2.77 -6.11 4.25
N LEU A 112 3.23 -6.65 3.12
CA LEU A 112 3.16 -8.08 2.82
C LEU A 112 3.89 -8.96 3.84
N ARG A 113 4.95 -8.44 4.48
CA ARG A 113 5.72 -9.18 5.47
C ARG A 113 5.16 -9.02 6.88
N ASN A 114 4.86 -7.78 7.26
CA ASN A 114 4.55 -7.44 8.65
C ASN A 114 3.07 -7.66 9.01
N PHE A 115 2.18 -7.71 8.01
CA PHE A 115 0.73 -7.86 8.22
C PHE A 115 0.21 -9.18 7.66
N ALA A 116 1.07 -10.14 7.31
CA ALA A 116 0.65 -11.44 6.80
C ALA A 116 -0.32 -12.17 7.76
N SER A 117 -0.05 -12.10 9.07
CA SER A 117 -0.91 -12.68 10.11
C SER A 117 -2.32 -12.10 10.19
N ASP A 118 -2.54 -10.90 9.64
CA ASP A 118 -3.86 -10.27 9.58
C ASP A 118 -4.73 -10.88 8.46
N HIS A 119 -4.11 -11.62 7.53
CA HIS A 119 -4.75 -12.26 6.38
C HIS A 119 -4.71 -13.79 6.43
N GLU A 120 -3.73 -14.35 7.13
CA GLU A 120 -3.61 -15.79 7.34
C GLU A 120 -4.53 -16.27 8.48
N ASP A 121 -5.16 -17.43 8.27
CA ASP A 121 -5.83 -18.15 9.33
C ASP A 121 -4.79 -18.72 10.31
N ASP A 122 -5.06 -18.66 11.61
CA ASP A 122 -4.08 -18.93 12.69
C ASP A 122 -3.46 -20.35 12.67
N GLU A 123 -3.95 -21.26 11.83
CA GLU A 123 -3.46 -22.64 11.70
C GLU A 123 -2.04 -22.77 11.12
N MET A 124 -1.46 -21.70 10.55
CA MET A 124 -0.11 -21.70 9.98
C MET A 124 0.97 -21.07 10.89
N SER A 125 0.61 -20.59 12.08
CA SER A 125 1.54 -19.84 12.97
C SER A 125 2.53 -20.71 13.78
N GLY A 126 2.66 -22.01 13.47
CA GLY A 126 3.53 -22.97 14.17
C GLY A 126 5.02 -22.91 13.84
N GLY A 127 5.54 -21.79 13.33
CA GLY A 127 6.97 -21.58 13.07
C GLY A 127 7.60 -20.68 14.12
N GLU A 128 8.37 -21.26 15.03
CA GLU A 128 9.13 -20.57 16.07
C GLU A 128 10.00 -19.44 15.45
N LEU A 129 9.70 -18.18 15.78
CA LEU A 129 10.60 -17.06 15.50
C LEU A 129 11.78 -17.15 16.48
N ASP A 130 12.88 -17.74 16.03
CA ASP A 130 14.15 -17.70 16.75
C ASP A 130 14.71 -16.28 16.67
N VAL A 131 14.30 -15.44 17.62
CA VAL A 131 14.80 -14.08 17.78
C VAL A 131 16.18 -14.14 18.44
N HIS A 132 17.21 -14.38 17.64
CA HIS A 132 18.58 -14.11 18.05
C HIS A 132 18.80 -12.59 18.17
N ILE A 133 18.58 -12.07 19.38
CA ILE A 133 19.08 -10.76 19.78
C ILE A 133 20.62 -10.84 19.79
N ARG A 134 21.27 -10.05 18.93
CA ARG A 134 22.70 -9.74 19.06
C ARG A 134 22.87 -8.49 19.91
#